data_AF-A0A6B3ED31-F1
#
_entry.id   AF-A0A6B3ED31-F1
#
_cell.length_a   1.000
_cell.length_b   1.000
_cell.length_c   1.000
_cell.angle_alpha   90.00
_cell.angle_beta   90.00
_cell.angle_gamma   90.00
#
_symmetry.space_group_name_H-M   'P 1'
#
loop_
_entity.id
_entity.type
_entity.pdbx_description
1 polymer ?
#
loop_
_entity_poly.entity_id
_entity_poly.type
_entity_poly.pdbx_seq_one_letter_code
_entity_poly.pdbx_strand_id
1 'polypeptide(L)' 'AAGAADTLSSQYRGFVVQARRSRNGLILSPSGAQDGEVFGVRLPSGSGGGPTGRGFFVLGGELSPAQAVLPDEG' A
#
# COMPACT_ATOMS: atom_id res chain seq x y z
N ALA A 1 10.93 -6.24 7.39
CA ALA A 1 11.32 -7.08 6.25
C ALA A 1 10.87 -6.36 4.97
N ALA A 2 11.79 -6.03 4.07
CA ALA A 2 11.53 -5.23 2.86
C ALA A 2 11.00 -6.05 1.67
N GLY A 3 10.59 -7.30 1.92
CA GLY A 3 10.37 -8.32 0.89
C GLY A 3 9.35 -7.94 -0.18
N ALA A 4 8.22 -7.34 0.18
CA ALA A 4 7.16 -7.07 -0.82
C ALA A 4 7.54 -5.94 -1.79
N ALA A 5 8.04 -4.81 -1.29
CA ALA A 5 8.44 -3.67 -2.11
C ALA A 5 9.69 -3.97 -2.96
N ASP A 6 10.66 -4.69 -2.40
CA ASP A 6 11.87 -5.10 -3.12
C ASP A 6 11.56 -6.13 -4.21
N THR A 7 10.71 -7.12 -3.94
CA THR A 7 10.25 -8.07 -4.96
C THR A 7 9.50 -7.36 -6.09
N LEU A 8 8.62 -6.41 -5.75
CA LEU A 8 7.86 -5.66 -6.74
C LEU A 8 8.76 -4.75 -7.61
N SER A 9 9.76 -4.11 -7.00
CA SER A 9 10.72 -3.29 -7.75
C SER A 9 11.65 -4.11 -8.64
N SER A 10 11.97 -5.35 -8.25
CA SER A 10 12.80 -6.27 -9.04
C SER A 10 12.03 -6.87 -10.22
N GLN A 11 10.81 -7.37 -9.99
CA GLN A 11 10.03 -8.10 -11.00
C GLN A 11 9.14 -7.19 -11.86
N TYR A 12 8.75 -6.01 -11.36
CA TYR A 12 7.75 -5.15 -12.00
C TYR A 12 8.19 -3.66 -12.03
N ARG A 13 9.44 -3.40 -12.46
CA ARG A 13 10.01 -2.04 -12.53
C ARG A 13 9.07 -1.01 -13.16
N GLY A 14 8.44 -1.34 -14.29
CA GLY A 14 7.53 -0.43 -14.98
C GLY A 14 6.30 -0.05 -14.15
N PHE A 15 5.72 -1.02 -13.42
CA PHE A 15 4.57 -0.79 -12.55
C PHE A 15 4.93 0.12 -11.37
N VAL A 16 6.04 -0.15 -10.68
CA VAL A 16 6.49 0.67 -9.56
C VAL A 16 6.76 2.11 -10.00
N VAL A 17 7.34 2.29 -11.18
CA VAL A 17 7.54 3.63 -11.77
C VAL A 17 6.20 4.33 -12.02
N GLN A 18 5.20 3.64 -12.58
CA GLN A 18 3.87 4.23 -12.81
C GLN A 18 3.13 4.53 -11.52
N ALA A 19 3.15 3.63 -10.54
CA ALA A 19 2.54 3.83 -9.22
C ALA A 19 3.16 5.02 -8.48
N ARG A 20 4.50 5.14 -8.54
CA ARG A 20 5.21 6.26 -7.92
C ARG A 20 4.95 7.58 -8.64
N ARG A 21 4.76 7.55 -9.96
CA ARG A 21 4.37 8.72 -10.76
C ARG A 21 2.92 9.15 -10.51
N SER A 22 1.99 8.20 -10.41
CA SER A 22 0.57 8.50 -10.19
C SER A 22 0.29 8.94 -8.76
N ARG A 23 1.06 8.43 -7.78
CA ARG A 23 0.87 8.67 -6.34
C ARG A 23 -0.54 8.28 -5.86
N ASN A 24 -1.16 7.32 -6.52
CA ASN A 24 -2.52 6.87 -6.27
C ASN A 24 -2.58 5.36 -6.09
N GLY A 25 -3.25 4.88 -5.03
CA GLY A 25 -3.43 3.45 -4.79
C GLY A 25 -4.04 3.10 -3.44
N LEU A 26 -4.15 1.80 -3.18
CA LEU A 26 -4.64 1.24 -1.93
C LEU A 26 -3.62 0.26 -1.39
N ILE A 27 -3.20 0.44 -0.14
CA ILE A 27 -2.27 -0.44 0.57
C ILE A 27 -3.09 -1.23 1.58
N LEU A 28 -3.15 -2.55 1.42
CA LEU A 28 -3.88 -3.46 2.31
C LEU A 28 -2.92 -4.28 3.15
N SER A 29 -3.31 -4.56 4.39
CA SER A 29 -2.53 -5.36 5.34
C SER A 29 -1.05 -4.93 5.43
N PRO A 30 -0.73 -3.62 5.59
CA PRO A 30 0.65 -3.17 5.61
C PRO A 30 1.40 -3.80 6.78
N SER A 31 2.63 -4.22 6.53
CA SER A 31 3.54 -4.84 7.48
C SER A 31 4.49 -3.82 8.13
N GLY A 32 4.65 -2.64 7.53
CA GLY A 32 5.50 -1.58 8.06
C GLY A 32 5.46 -0.28 7.27
N ALA A 33 6.18 0.72 7.78
CA ALA A 33 6.18 2.08 7.24
C ALA A 33 6.60 2.18 5.76
N GLN A 34 7.46 1.26 5.34
CA GLN A 34 8.08 1.17 4.01
C GLN A 34 7.14 0.68 2.90
N ASP A 35 5.98 0.09 3.24
CA ASP A 35 5.01 -0.35 2.23
C ASP A 35 4.38 0.82 1.46
N GLY A 36 4.47 2.04 2.00
CA GLY A 36 4.05 3.27 1.33
C GLY A 36 5.03 3.82 0.27
N GLU A 37 6.27 3.34 0.24
CA GLU A 37 7.33 3.93 -0.60
C GLU A 37 7.04 3.79 -2.11
N VAL A 38 6.28 2.76 -2.50
CA VAL A 38 5.81 2.57 -3.88
C VAL A 38 4.97 3.76 -4.38
N PHE A 39 4.28 4.46 -3.48
CA PHE A 39 3.52 5.68 -3.75
C PHE A 39 4.21 6.93 -3.21
N GLY A 40 5.47 6.85 -2.78
CA GLY A 40 6.23 7.99 -2.23
C GLY A 40 5.65 8.56 -0.93
N VAL A 41 4.96 7.74 -0.13
CA VAL A 41 4.41 8.10 1.18
C VAL A 41 5.01 7.22 2.27
N ARG A 42 4.91 7.65 3.53
CA ARG A 42 5.35 6.86 4.68
C ARG A 42 4.17 6.57 5.58
N LEU A 43 3.96 5.29 5.90
CA LEU A 43 2.84 4.90 6.75
C LEU A 43 3.14 5.20 8.23
N PRO A 44 2.11 5.52 9.05
CA PRO A 44 2.25 5.63 10.50
C PRO A 44 2.85 4.37 11.14
N SER A 45 3.57 4.52 12.25
CA SER A 45 3.98 3.37 13.06
C SER A 45 2.76 2.59 13.57
N GLY A 46 2.82 1.26 13.55
CA GLY A 46 1.69 0.43 13.96
C GLY A 46 0.56 0.36 12.93
N SER A 47 0.83 0.69 11.66
CA SER A 47 -0.13 0.62 10.55
C SER A 47 -0.68 -0.77 10.26
N GLY A 48 -0.03 -1.83 10.75
CA GLY A 48 -0.44 -3.21 10.51
C GLY A 48 -1.53 -3.73 11.44
N GLY A 49 -2.13 -4.85 11.05
CA GLY A 49 -3.21 -5.51 11.78
C GLY A 49 -4.60 -4.93 11.49
N GLY A 50 -5.60 -5.42 12.23
CA GLY A 50 -7.01 -5.11 12.00
C GLY A 50 -7.72 -6.16 11.14
N PRO A 51 -9.02 -5.93 10.84
CA PRO A 51 -9.81 -6.87 10.05
C PRO A 51 -9.30 -6.94 8.60
N THR A 52 -9.63 -8.04 7.91
CA THR A 52 -9.39 -8.16 6.46
C THR A 52 -9.96 -6.94 5.73
N GLY A 53 -9.19 -6.40 4.79
CA GLY A 53 -9.53 -5.16 4.07
C GLY A 53 -9.09 -3.87 4.77
N ARG A 54 -8.52 -3.92 5.98
CA ARG A 54 -7.92 -2.74 6.64
C ARG A 54 -6.69 -2.26 5.86
N GLY A 55 -6.59 -0.94 5.69
CA GLY A 55 -5.46 -0.37 4.96
C GLY A 55 -5.45 1.15 4.89
N PHE A 56 -4.75 1.66 3.86
CA PHE A 56 -4.62 3.09 3.57
C PHE A 56 -4.86 3.38 2.10
N PHE A 57 -5.67 4.39 1.84
CA PHE A 57 -5.88 4.95 0.51
C PHE A 57 -4.93 6.12 0.29
N VAL A 58 -4.21 6.07 -0.84
CA VAL A 58 -3.29 7.13 -1.28
C VAL A 58 -3.91 7.84 -2.48
N LEU A 59 -4.05 9.16 -2.40
CA LEU A 59 -4.53 9.99 -3.50
C LEU A 59 -3.69 11.25 -3.59
N GLY A 60 -3.00 11.45 -4.72
CA GLY A 60 -2.10 12.57 -4.93
C GLY A 60 -0.92 12.59 -3.94
N GLY A 61 -0.62 11.45 -3.32
CA GLY A 61 0.39 11.36 -2.27
C GLY A 61 -0.09 11.72 -0.88
N GLU A 62 -1.38 12.03 -0.69
CA GLU A 62 -2.03 12.13 0.62
C GLU A 62 -2.46 10.75 1.11
N LEU A 63 -2.31 10.51 2.42
CA LEU A 63 -2.61 9.22 3.04
C LEU A 63 -3.87 9.32 3.91
N SER A 64 -4.83 8.44 3.68
CA SER A 64 -6.04 8.34 4.50
C SER A 64 -6.31 6.88 4.93
N PRO A 65 -6.74 6.62 6.17
CA PRO A 65 -7.16 5.28 6.57
C PRO A 65 -8.35 4.79 5.74
N ALA A 66 -8.33 3.52 5.34
CA ALA A 66 -9.38 2.90 4.54
C ALA A 66 -9.77 1.53 5.09
N GLN A 67 -10.99 1.10 4.76
CA GLN A 67 -11.49 -0.24 4.97
C GLN A 67 -12.14 -0.70 3.65
N ALA A 68 -11.54 -1.69 3.00
CA ALA A 68 -12.09 -2.26 1.77
C ALA A 68 -13.37 -3.02 2.09
N VAL A 69 -14.35 -2.85 1.20
CA VAL A 69 -15.53 -3.72 1.14
C VAL A 69 -15.05 -5.07 0.62
N LEU A 70 -15.34 -6.12 1.36
CA LEU A 70 -15.09 -7.49 0.94
C LEU A 70 -16.32 -8.00 0.19
N PRO A 71 -16.15 -8.80 -0.86
CA PRO A 71 -17.27 -9.48 -1.48
C PRO A 71 -17.95 -10.39 -0.44
N ASP A 72 -19.26 -10.58 -0.58
CA ASP A 72 -19.94 -11.63 0.18
C ASP A 72 -19.30 -12.97 -0.22
N GLU A 73 -18.78 -13.69 0.77
CA GLU A 73 -18.27 -15.05 0.56
C GLU A 73 -19.49 -15.96 0.41
N GLY A 74 -19.89 -16.22 -0.83
CA GLY A 74 -20.95 -17.16 -1.19
C GLY A 74 -20.59 -18.60 -0.89
#